data_AF-A0A7K4DU16-F1
#
_entry.id   AF-A0A7K4DU16-F1
#
_cell.length_a   1.000
_cell.length_b   1.000
_cell.length_c   1.000
_cell.angle_alpha   90.00
_cell.angle_beta   90.00
_cell.angle_gamma   90.00
#
_symmetry.space_group_name_H-M   'P 1'
#
loop_
_entity.id
_entity.type
_entity.pdbx_description
1 polymer ?
#
loop_
_entity_poly.entity_id
_entity_poly.type
_entity_poly.pdbx_seq_one_letter_code
_entity_poly.pdbx_strand_id
1 'polypeptide(L)'
;MSLQWKLIFQKIKLRNLLLIGTGIFLVGISVGFMGYSCGIQHMLLINDISVYENSLDPEFCEKIIENIEMFNENCEPEIEILDCG
;
A
#
# COMPACT_ATOMS: atom_id res chain seq x y z
N MET A 1 -38.46 3.49 -34.68
CA MET A 1 -37.94 3.86 -33.34
C MET A 1 -37.21 5.20 -33.48
N SER A 2 -37.67 6.27 -32.80
CA SER A 2 -37.26 7.66 -33.10
C SER A 2 -35.81 7.97 -32.68
N LEU A 3 -35.17 8.89 -33.40
CA LEU A 3 -33.77 9.32 -33.20
C LEU A 3 -33.47 9.74 -31.74
N GLN A 4 -34.48 10.31 -31.06
CA GLN A 4 -34.44 10.77 -29.68
C GLN A 4 -34.13 9.63 -28.69
N TRP A 5 -34.72 8.45 -28.89
CA TRP A 5 -34.51 7.29 -28.02
C TRP A 5 -33.09 6.72 -28.10
N LYS A 6 -32.43 6.78 -29.28
CA LYS A 6 -31.05 6.32 -29.45
C LYS A 6 -30.05 7.18 -28.67
N LEU A 7 -30.22 8.51 -28.69
CA LEU A 7 -29.35 9.46 -28.00
C LEU A 7 -29.43 9.31 -26.48
N ILE A 8 -30.63 9.09 -25.94
CA ILE A 8 -30.84 8.84 -24.50
C ILE A 8 -30.12 7.56 -24.06
N PHE A 9 -30.26 6.47 -24.83
CA PHE A 9 -29.56 5.20 -24.56
C PHE A 9 -28.04 5.34 -24.58
N GLN A 10 -27.52 6.13 -25.52
CA GLN A 10 -26.08 6.38 -25.66
C GLN A 10 -25.54 7.23 -24.49
N LYS A 11 -26.29 8.23 -24.00
CA LYS A 11 -25.93 9.05 -22.84
C LYS A 11 -25.92 8.23 -21.54
N ILE A 12 -26.88 7.33 -21.36
CA ILE A 12 -26.94 6.43 -20.19
C ILE A 12 -25.76 5.45 -20.24
N LYS A 13 -25.46 4.88 -21.41
CA LYS A 13 -24.30 3.98 -21.60
C LYS A 13 -22.97 4.67 -21.32
N LEU A 14 -22.81 5.93 -21.77
CA LEU A 14 -21.61 6.73 -21.49
C LEU A 14 -21.48 7.06 -20.00
N ARG A 15 -22.57 7.45 -19.33
CA ARG A 15 -22.56 7.72 -17.89
C ARG A 15 -22.15 6.49 -17.09
N ASN A 16 -22.70 5.32 -17.45
CA ASN A 16 -22.36 4.08 -16.78
C ASN A 16 -20.90 3.66 -17.03
N LEU A 17 -20.39 3.87 -18.25
CA LEU A 17 -18.96 3.63 -18.56
C LEU A 17 -18.04 4.52 -17.72
N LEU A 18 -18.37 5.81 -17.58
CA LEU A 18 -17.59 6.73 -16.73
C LEU A 18 -17.61 6.30 -15.26
N LEU A 19 -18.76 5.90 -14.74
CA LEU A 19 -18.89 5.41 -13.36
C LEU A 19 -18.02 4.17 -13.10
N ILE A 20 -18.02 3.22 -14.03
CA ILE A 20 -17.18 2.01 -13.93
C ILE A 20 -15.70 2.39 -13.98
N GLY A 21 -15.32 3.27 -14.91
CA GLY A 21 -13.94 3.75 -15.04
C GLY A 21 -13.44 4.45 -13.77
N THR A 22 -14.25 5.34 -13.19
CA THR A 22 -13.92 6.00 -11.92
C THR A 22 -13.79 5.00 -10.77
N GLY A 23 -14.67 4.00 -10.70
CA GLY A 23 -14.59 2.94 -9.70
C GLY A 23 -13.26 2.17 -9.77
N ILE A 24 -12.88 1.71 -10.96
CA ILE A 24 -11.61 1.00 -11.19
C ILE A 24 -10.42 1.90 -10.83
N PHE A 25 -10.46 3.17 -11.21
CA PHE A 25 -9.39 4.12 -10.92
C PHE A 25 -9.18 4.33 -9.42
N LEU A 26 -10.26 4.49 -8.66
CA LEU A 26 -10.20 4.63 -7.21
C LEU A 26 -9.62 3.38 -6.53
N VAL A 27 -10.04 2.18 -6.95
CA VAL A 27 -9.47 0.92 -6.47
C VAL A 27 -7.99 0.84 -6.79
N GLY A 28 -7.59 1.15 -8.03
CA GLY A 28 -6.19 1.16 -8.44
C GLY A 28 -5.32 2.11 -7.61
N ILE A 29 -5.79 3.32 -7.33
CA ILE A 29 -5.08 4.26 -6.44
C ILE A 29 -4.94 3.69 -5.04
N SER A 30 -6.01 3.12 -4.47
CA SER A 30 -5.97 2.60 -3.09
C SER A 30 -4.93 1.49 -2.92
N VAL A 31 -4.88 0.53 -3.84
CA VAL A 31 -3.89 -0.56 -3.82
C VAL A 31 -2.48 -0.01 -4.07
N GLY A 32 -2.32 0.91 -5.01
CA GLY A 32 -1.01 1.54 -5.28
C GLY A 32 -0.47 2.30 -4.08
N PHE A 33 -1.33 3.00 -3.32
CA PHE A 33 -0.94 3.74 -2.14
C PHE A 33 -0.51 2.82 -0.98
N MET A 34 -1.22 1.70 -0.78
CA MET A 34 -0.82 0.67 0.19
C MET A 34 0.57 0.12 -0.12
N GLY A 35 0.83 -0.27 -1.37
CA GLY A 35 2.15 -0.77 -1.78
C GLY A 35 3.27 0.28 -1.62
N TYR A 36 2.98 1.54 -1.93
CA TYR A 36 3.95 2.64 -1.74
C TYR A 36 4.31 2.86 -0.26
N SER A 37 3.31 2.80 0.64
CA SER A 37 3.54 2.91 2.09
C SER A 37 4.45 1.79 2.59
N CYS A 38 4.17 0.54 2.21
CA CYS A 38 4.99 -0.61 2.56
C CYS A 38 6.44 -0.45 2.06
N GLY A 39 6.63 0.01 0.81
CA GLY A 39 7.97 0.24 0.27
C GLY A 39 8.79 1.26 1.06
N ILE A 40 8.16 2.35 1.53
CA ILE A 40 8.83 3.35 2.37
C ILE A 40 9.16 2.77 3.75
N GLN A 41 8.21 2.09 4.38
CA GLN A 41 8.41 1.49 5.71
C GLN A 41 9.55 0.46 5.68
N HIS A 42 9.59 -0.38 4.65
CA HIS A 42 10.67 -1.34 4.44
C HIS A 42 12.05 -0.65 4.33
N MET A 43 12.14 0.46 3.59
CA MET A 43 13.38 1.23 3.47
C MET A 43 13.81 1.84 4.81
N LEU A 44 12.87 2.37 5.60
CA LEU A 44 13.16 2.90 6.94
C LEU A 44 13.65 1.81 7.88
N LEU A 45 13.01 0.64 7.88
CA LEU A 45 13.43 -0.52 8.69
C LEU A 45 14.84 -0.98 8.34
N ILE A 46 15.20 -1.07 7.05
CA ILE A 46 16.58 -1.40 6.65
C ILE A 46 17.59 -0.39 7.20
N ASN A 47 17.25 0.89 7.17
CA ASN A 47 18.11 1.93 7.72
C ASN A 47 18.24 1.81 9.24
N ASP A 48 17.15 1.58 9.95
CA ASP A 48 17.18 1.40 11.40
C ASP A 48 17.99 0.16 11.81
N ILE A 49 17.85 -0.96 11.08
CA ILE A 49 18.68 -2.16 11.25
C ILE A 49 20.16 -1.81 11.06
N SER A 50 20.52 -1.09 10.00
CA SER A 50 21.89 -0.64 9.76
C SER A 50 22.42 0.23 10.91
N VAL A 51 21.60 1.13 11.45
CA VAL A 51 21.99 1.94 12.62
C VAL A 51 22.23 1.05 13.84
N TYR A 52 21.37 0.07 14.07
CA TYR A 52 21.52 -0.89 15.17
C TYR A 52 22.80 -1.72 15.03
N GLU A 53 23.10 -2.24 13.84
CA GLU A 53 24.34 -2.99 13.59
C GLU A 53 25.60 -2.19 13.95
N ASN A 54 25.54 -0.86 13.89
CA ASN A 54 26.64 0.02 14.26
C ASN A 54 26.66 0.40 15.75
N SER A 55 25.49 0.56 16.39
CA SER A 55 25.41 0.98 17.80
C SER A 55 25.41 -0.19 18.78
N LEU A 56 24.85 -1.34 18.37
CA LEU A 56 24.57 -2.52 19.19
C LEU A 56 23.78 -2.19 20.47
N ASP A 57 22.89 -1.20 20.38
CA ASP A 57 22.06 -0.77 21.49
C ASP A 57 20.81 -1.68 21.64
N PRO A 58 20.67 -2.45 22.74
CA PRO A 58 19.58 -3.40 22.91
C PRO A 58 18.20 -2.72 23.02
N GLU A 59 18.11 -1.52 23.62
CA GLU A 59 16.83 -0.79 23.70
C GLU A 59 16.36 -0.36 22.30
N PHE A 60 17.30 -0.02 21.43
CA PHE A 60 17.00 0.29 20.04
C PHE A 60 16.56 -0.93 19.23
N CYS A 61 17.11 -2.11 19.55
CA CYS A 61 16.74 -3.38 18.91
C CYS A 61 15.29 -3.79 19.20
N GLU A 62 14.85 -3.70 20.46
CA GLU A 62 13.46 -4.00 20.83
C GLU A 62 12.46 -3.15 20.04
N LYS A 63 12.76 -1.85 19.88
CA LYS A 63 11.95 -0.94 19.08
C LYS A 63 11.93 -1.33 17.59
N ILE A 64 13.04 -1.83 17.05
CA ILE A 64 13.08 -2.32 15.66
C ILE A 64 12.20 -3.57 15.52
N ILE A 65 12.23 -4.49 16.49
CA ILE A 65 11.35 -5.67 16.48
C ILE A 65 9.88 -5.26 16.44
N GLU A 66 9.43 -4.35 17.31
CA GLU A 66 8.04 -3.87 17.32
C GLU A 66 7.62 -3.29 15.95
N ASN A 67 8.52 -2.57 15.30
CA ASN A 67 8.25 -2.01 13.97
C ASN A 67 8.25 -3.08 12.87
N ILE A 68 9.07 -4.13 12.98
CA ILE A 68 9.06 -5.28 12.07
C ILE A 68 7.76 -6.07 12.21
N GLU A 69 7.29 -6.33 13.43
CA GLU A 69 6.01 -7.00 13.67
C GLU A 69 4.86 -6.21 13.04
N MET A 70 4.80 -4.90 13.29
CA MET A 70 3.79 -4.03 12.70
C MET A 70 3.87 -4.00 11.16
N PHE A 71 5.08 -4.05 10.60
CA PHE A 71 5.26 -4.14 9.16
C PHE A 71 4.73 -5.48 8.61
N ASN A 72 5.09 -6.60 9.23
CA ASN A 72 4.69 -7.95 8.80
C ASN A 72 3.17 -8.18 8.92
N GLU A 73 2.48 -7.50 9.85
CA GLU A 73 1.02 -7.54 9.91
C GLU A 73 0.33 -6.85 8.72
N ASN A 74 0.98 -5.84 8.13
CA ASN A 74 0.35 -4.92 7.18
C ASN A 74 0.91 -5.02 5.76
N CYS A 75 2.09 -5.62 5.58
CA CYS A 75 2.88 -5.57 4.37
C CYS A 75 3.52 -6.90 4.05
N GLU A 76 3.75 -7.14 2.75
CA GLU A 76 4.51 -8.27 2.23
C GLU A 76 5.69 -7.76 1.38
N PRO A 77 6.80 -8.52 1.28
CA PRO A 77 7.08 -9.76 2.01
C PRO A 77 7.47 -9.49 3.48
N GLU A 78 7.28 -10.50 4.34
CA GLU A 78 7.69 -10.41 5.74
C GLU A 78 9.20 -10.25 5.89
N ILE A 79 9.62 -9.42 6.85
CA ILE A 79 11.02 -9.25 7.26
C ILE A 79 11.27 -10.18 8.44
N GLU A 80 12.40 -10.88 8.43
CA GLU A 80 12.81 -11.75 9.55
C GLU A 80 13.03 -10.91 10.82
N ILE A 81 12.52 -11.42 11.95
CA ILE A 81 12.68 -10.77 13.25
C ILE A 81 14.15 -10.86 13.67
N LEU A 82 14.74 -9.73 14.05
CA LEU A 82 16.12 -9.68 14.54
C LEU A 82 16.26 -10.39 15.89
N ASP A 83 17.36 -11.13 16.07
CA ASP A 83 17.76 -11.65 17.37
C ASP A 83 18.59 -10.58 18.10
N CYS A 84 18.00 -9.98 19.14
CA CYS A 84 18.62 -8.88 19.87
C CYS A 84 19.68 -9.31 20.90
N GLY A 85 20.00 -10.61 20.99
CA GLY A 85 21.07 -11.15 21.84
C GLY A 85 20.67 -11.42 23.29
#